data_AF-A0A914DBX5-F1
#
_entry.id   AF-A0A914DBX5-F1
#
_cell.length_a   1.000
_cell.length_b   1.000
_cell.length_c   1.000
_cell.angle_alpha   90.00
_cell.angle_beta   90.00
_cell.angle_gamma   90.00
#
_symmetry.space_group_name_H-M   'P 1'
#
loop_
_entity.id
_entity.type
_entity.pdbx_description
1 polymer ?
#
loop_
_entity_poly.entity_id
_entity_poly.type
_entity_poly.pdbx_seq_one_letter_code
_entity_poly.pdbx_strand_id
1 'polypeptide(L)'
;MVKYTLHYFKSRGQGECARLLLAYGGEEWEDKRYTIEEFRRTLKNSMPNGQLPVLEAEGKLLSQSYAIYRYLARKYGLTGKDNWEAAIVDSIMDQYKDYFEEIRDYILTAAGFINKGDLDTLRKKLYVPASAKFFPILKNYIKEAGNGYLTKAIMSSISLFNLFIFYLTLFTHLLSCQDYRVLDFGAKGDGKSDDTLAVRAALAAATSSNGGRVIFDSGYSFVTGALNMTNNVILDIRGTILASLNASDYPIVLVGPWMYYGLVKQPLIASYNATNITITGGGTIDGQGPYWYACRNNATAPPCYPYGK
;
A
#
# COMPACT_ATOMS: atom_id res chain seq x y z
N MET A 1 -9.61 10.28 -38.49
CA MET A 1 -8.14 10.14 -38.39
C MET A 1 -7.78 10.47 -36.95
N VAL A 2 -7.07 9.59 -36.25
CA VAL A 2 -6.75 9.80 -34.83
C VAL A 2 -5.86 11.04 -34.70
N LYS A 3 -6.25 12.00 -33.85
CA LYS A 3 -5.52 13.28 -33.70
C LYS A 3 -4.29 13.17 -32.80
N TYR A 4 -4.29 12.19 -31.89
CA TYR A 4 -3.26 12.00 -30.89
C TYR A 4 -2.86 10.53 -30.75
N THR A 5 -1.57 10.27 -30.78
CA THR A 5 -0.99 8.96 -30.48
C THR A 5 0.04 9.10 -29.37
N LEU A 6 -0.11 8.35 -28.28
CA LEU A 6 0.89 8.29 -27.23
C LEU A 6 1.76 7.05 -27.41
N HIS A 7 3.06 7.26 -27.56
CA HIS A 7 4.07 6.20 -27.62
C HIS A 7 4.72 6.05 -26.25
N TYR A 8 4.54 4.89 -25.61
CA TYR A 8 5.22 4.58 -24.35
C TYR A 8 5.47 3.07 -24.16
N PHE A 9 6.11 2.69 -23.06
CA PHE A 9 6.28 1.29 -22.71
C PHE A 9 4.96 0.65 -22.27
N LYS A 10 4.92 -0.69 -22.24
CA LYS A 10 3.89 -1.51 -21.57
C LYS A 10 3.95 -1.37 -20.04
N SER A 11 3.94 -0.13 -19.57
CA SER A 11 3.93 0.27 -18.17
C SER A 11 3.24 1.63 -18.04
N ARG A 12 2.96 2.02 -16.80
CA ARG A 12 2.40 3.35 -16.50
C ARG A 12 3.48 4.41 -16.61
N GLY A 13 4.46 4.34 -15.69
CA GLY A 13 5.66 5.18 -15.68
C GLY A 13 5.36 6.66 -15.95
N GLN A 14 6.23 7.29 -16.74
CA GLN A 14 6.06 8.66 -17.21
C GLN A 14 5.07 8.80 -18.37
N GLY A 15 4.45 7.72 -18.86
CA GLY A 15 3.38 7.80 -19.85
C GLY A 15 2.01 8.08 -19.23
N GLU A 16 1.83 7.71 -17.96
CA GLU A 16 0.50 7.67 -17.35
C GLU A 16 -0.19 9.01 -17.27
N CYS A 17 0.54 10.06 -16.87
CA CYS A 17 -0.05 11.39 -16.75
C CYS A 17 -0.54 11.93 -18.11
N ALA A 18 0.15 11.59 -19.21
CA ALA A 18 -0.34 11.91 -20.56
C ALA A 18 -1.62 11.13 -20.91
N ARG A 19 -1.72 9.85 -20.54
CA ARG A 19 -2.95 9.04 -20.74
C ARG A 19 -4.14 9.66 -20.00
N LEU A 20 -3.93 10.10 -18.76
CA LEU A 20 -4.98 10.70 -17.94
C LEU A 20 -5.46 12.03 -18.51
N LEU A 21 -4.55 12.85 -19.02
CA LEU A 21 -4.90 14.10 -19.71
C LEU A 21 -5.67 13.84 -21.00
N LEU A 22 -5.21 12.88 -21.81
CA LEU A 22 -5.90 12.51 -23.05
C LEU A 22 -7.30 11.97 -22.74
N ALA A 23 -7.44 11.14 -21.71
CA ALA A 23 -8.74 10.66 -21.23
C ALA A 23 -9.64 11.80 -20.73
N TYR A 24 -9.09 12.78 -20.00
CA TYR A 24 -9.83 13.97 -19.57
C TYR A 24 -10.34 14.80 -20.75
N GLY A 25 -9.55 14.90 -21.81
CA GLY A 25 -9.94 15.63 -23.02
C GLY A 25 -11.15 15.05 -23.76
N GLY A 26 -11.48 13.77 -23.53
CA GLY A 26 -12.63 13.10 -24.14
C GLY A 26 -12.53 12.82 -25.65
N GLU A 27 -11.47 13.29 -26.31
CA GLU A 27 -11.19 13.01 -27.72
C GLU A 27 -10.65 11.58 -27.90
N GLU A 28 -10.90 10.95 -29.05
CA GLU A 28 -10.27 9.67 -29.38
C GLU A 28 -8.75 9.82 -29.59
N TRP A 29 -7.99 8.91 -28.98
CA TRP A 29 -6.52 8.85 -29.07
C TRP A 29 -6.04 7.39 -29.08
N GLU A 30 -4.83 7.16 -29.59
CA GLU A 30 -4.22 5.83 -29.68
C GLU A 30 -3.10 5.65 -28.63
N ASP A 31 -3.12 4.54 -27.87
CA ASP A 31 -2.10 4.17 -26.88
C ASP A 31 -1.14 3.10 -27.43
N LYS A 32 -0.05 3.53 -28.09
CA LYS A 32 0.95 2.59 -28.62
C LYS A 32 1.94 2.19 -27.53
N ARG A 33 1.84 0.92 -27.11
CA ARG A 33 2.64 0.35 -26.01
C ARG A 33 3.69 -0.65 -26.49
N TYR A 34 4.95 -0.34 -26.20
CA TYR A 34 6.10 -1.10 -26.65
C TYR A 34 6.75 -1.92 -25.53
N THR A 35 7.37 -3.04 -25.89
CA THR A 35 8.36 -3.66 -24.99
C THR A 35 9.67 -2.89 -25.03
N ILE A 36 10.53 -3.08 -24.02
CA ILE A 36 11.87 -2.46 -24.01
C ILE A 36 12.69 -2.95 -25.21
N GLU A 37 12.58 -4.24 -25.56
CA GLU A 37 13.29 -4.81 -26.70
C GLU A 37 12.82 -4.21 -28.03
N GLU A 38 11.51 -4.17 -28.26
CA GLU A 38 10.90 -3.60 -29.45
C GLU A 38 11.34 -2.15 -29.66
N PHE A 39 11.23 -1.33 -28.61
CA PHE A 39 11.69 0.05 -28.64
C PHE A 39 13.17 0.16 -29.02
N ARG A 40 14.04 -0.60 -28.35
CA ARG A 40 15.50 -0.57 -28.59
C ARG A 40 15.86 -0.99 -30.02
N ARG A 41 15.16 -1.96 -30.59
CA ARG A 41 15.46 -2.52 -31.91
C ARG A 41 14.89 -1.70 -33.06
N THR A 42 13.71 -1.11 -32.89
CA THR A 42 12.93 -0.60 -34.04
C THR A 42 12.61 0.89 -33.98
N LEU A 43 12.47 1.48 -32.79
CA LEU A 43 11.91 2.83 -32.63
C LEU A 43 12.90 3.84 -32.03
N LYS A 44 13.93 3.37 -31.33
CA LYS A 44 14.84 4.26 -30.59
C LYS A 44 15.46 5.35 -31.46
N ASN A 45 15.83 5.03 -32.70
CA ASN A 45 16.45 6.02 -33.59
C ASN A 45 15.43 6.89 -34.34
N SER A 46 14.16 6.51 -34.38
CA SER A 46 13.09 7.28 -35.02
C SER A 46 12.38 8.23 -34.05
N MET A 47 12.49 7.99 -32.74
CA MET A 47 11.87 8.83 -31.72
C MET A 47 12.75 10.04 -31.38
N PRO A 48 12.17 11.24 -31.17
CA PRO A 48 12.94 12.41 -30.77
C PRO A 48 13.72 12.14 -29.47
N ASN A 49 15.00 12.50 -29.46
CA ASN A 49 15.94 12.24 -28.36
C ASN A 49 16.14 10.74 -28.01
N GLY A 50 15.64 9.82 -28.82
CA GLY A 50 15.73 8.38 -28.60
C GLY A 50 15.18 7.91 -27.26
N GLN A 51 14.10 8.54 -26.80
CA GLN A 51 13.43 8.28 -25.53
C GLN A 51 11.90 8.22 -25.70
N LEU A 52 11.25 7.62 -24.71
CA LEU A 52 9.79 7.66 -24.52
C LEU A 52 9.50 8.28 -23.13
N PRO A 53 8.35 8.95 -22.91
CA PRO A 53 7.21 9.06 -23.82
C PRO A 53 7.40 10.05 -24.97
N VAL A 54 6.64 9.81 -26.05
CA VAL A 54 6.46 10.73 -27.18
C VAL A 54 4.97 10.84 -27.47
N LEU A 55 4.46 12.06 -27.57
CA LEU A 55 3.12 12.35 -28.08
C LEU A 55 3.24 12.73 -29.55
N GLU A 56 2.57 12.00 -30.43
CA GLU A 56 2.28 12.44 -31.79
C GLU A 56 0.98 13.23 -31.76
N ALA A 57 1.04 14.53 -32.04
CA ALA A 57 -0.09 15.44 -32.09
C ALA A 57 -0.15 16.06 -33.49
N GLU A 58 -1.19 15.76 -34.26
CA GLU A 58 -1.38 16.32 -35.60
C GLU A 58 -0.16 16.11 -36.53
N GLY A 59 0.44 14.92 -36.48
CA GLY A 59 1.63 14.54 -37.27
C GLY A 59 2.95 15.12 -36.76
N LYS A 60 2.96 15.81 -35.62
CA LYS A 60 4.18 16.34 -34.98
C LYS A 60 4.52 15.54 -33.74
N LEU A 61 5.80 15.18 -33.59
CA LEU A 61 6.29 14.44 -32.42
C LEU A 61 6.77 15.41 -31.34
N LEU A 62 6.21 15.26 -30.13
CA LEU A 62 6.61 15.97 -28.91
C LEU A 62 7.17 14.96 -27.91
N SER A 63 8.47 15.07 -27.60
CA SER A 63 9.13 14.28 -26.54
C SER A 63 9.16 15.04 -25.21
N GLN A 64 9.68 14.39 -24.17
CA GLN A 64 9.74 14.86 -22.78
C GLN A 64 8.37 14.87 -22.09
N SER A 65 8.23 13.99 -21.10
CA SER A 65 6.99 13.78 -20.33
C SER A 65 6.38 15.09 -19.82
N TYR A 66 7.16 15.92 -19.14
CA TYR A 66 6.69 17.21 -18.61
C TYR A 66 6.30 18.23 -19.68
N ALA A 67 6.91 18.18 -20.87
CA ALA A 67 6.51 19.04 -21.99
C ALA A 67 5.16 18.58 -22.58
N ILE A 68 4.98 17.26 -22.72
CA ILE A 68 3.72 16.64 -23.13
C ILE A 68 2.60 17.01 -22.15
N TYR A 69 2.85 16.88 -20.84
CA TYR A 69 1.87 17.21 -19.81
C TYR A 69 1.41 18.66 -19.91
N ARG A 70 2.35 19.61 -20.02
CA ARG A 70 2.03 21.04 -20.14
C ARG A 70 1.30 21.36 -21.44
N TYR A 71 1.66 20.71 -22.55
CA TYR A 71 0.97 20.87 -23.82
C TYR A 71 -0.52 20.45 -23.72
N LEU A 72 -0.77 19.25 -23.20
CA LEU A 72 -2.13 18.73 -23.03
C LEU A 72 -2.92 19.51 -21.98
N ALA A 73 -2.28 19.86 -20.85
CA ALA A 73 -2.92 20.65 -19.81
C ALA A 73 -3.35 22.03 -20.33
N ARG A 74 -2.51 22.74 -21.10
CA ARG A 74 -2.91 24.01 -21.72
C ARG A 74 -4.09 23.83 -22.67
N LYS A 75 -4.05 22.81 -23.52
CA LYS A 75 -5.16 22.49 -24.44
C LYS A 75 -6.48 22.30 -23.71
N TYR A 76 -6.46 21.65 -22.55
CA TYR A 76 -7.65 21.33 -21.76
C TYR A 76 -7.98 22.35 -20.65
N GLY A 77 -7.30 23.50 -20.62
CA GLY A 77 -7.56 24.55 -19.63
C GLY A 77 -7.15 24.18 -18.19
N LEU A 78 -6.14 23.32 -18.03
CA LEU A 78 -5.67 22.77 -16.75
C LEU A 78 -4.37 23.40 -16.23
N THR A 79 -4.01 24.60 -16.68
CA THR A 79 -2.78 25.31 -16.28
C THR A 79 -3.03 26.57 -15.46
N GLY A 80 -4.22 26.74 -14.88
CA GLY A 80 -4.62 28.00 -14.25
C GLY A 80 -5.09 29.06 -15.24
N LYS A 81 -5.57 30.18 -14.71
CA LYS A 81 -6.27 31.23 -15.49
C LYS A 81 -5.34 32.26 -16.14
N ASP A 82 -4.10 32.35 -15.68
CA ASP A 82 -3.11 33.33 -16.10
C ASP A 82 -1.69 32.74 -16.09
N ASN A 83 -0.72 33.52 -16.61
CA ASN A 83 0.67 33.10 -16.69
C ASN A 83 1.30 32.84 -15.30
N TRP A 84 0.82 33.50 -14.26
CA TRP A 84 1.35 33.35 -12.91
C TRP A 84 0.88 32.03 -12.29
N GLU A 85 -0.41 31.71 -12.39
CA GLU A 85 -0.94 30.42 -11.97
C GLU A 85 -0.30 29.25 -12.74
N ALA A 86 -0.06 29.43 -14.05
CA ALA A 86 0.66 28.44 -14.86
C ALA A 86 2.09 28.23 -14.36
N ALA A 87 2.81 29.31 -14.03
CA ALA A 87 4.16 29.22 -13.48
C ALA A 87 4.19 28.53 -12.11
N ILE A 88 3.15 28.73 -11.28
CA ILE A 88 3.01 28.00 -10.01
C ILE A 88 2.85 26.50 -10.28
N VAL A 89 1.97 26.11 -11.21
CA VAL A 89 1.81 24.70 -11.60
C VAL A 89 3.13 24.10 -12.09
N ASP A 90 3.85 24.81 -12.95
CA ASP A 90 5.15 24.39 -13.48
C ASP A 90 6.18 24.21 -12.36
N SER A 91 6.27 25.15 -11.41
CA SER A 91 7.21 25.03 -10.28
C SER A 91 6.93 23.83 -9.37
N ILE A 92 5.66 23.48 -9.16
CA ILE A 92 5.27 22.28 -8.41
C ILE A 92 5.67 21.01 -9.17
N MET A 93 5.49 21.01 -10.50
CA MET A 93 5.92 19.89 -11.35
C MET A 93 7.44 19.70 -11.32
N ASP A 94 8.20 20.78 -11.38
CA ASP A 94 9.67 20.73 -11.28
C ASP A 94 10.11 20.27 -9.88
N GLN A 95 9.46 20.74 -8.81
CA GLN A 95 9.74 20.26 -7.46
C GLN A 95 9.50 18.76 -7.30
N TYR A 96 8.47 18.22 -7.97
CA TYR A 96 8.26 16.78 -8.01
C TYR A 96 9.30 16.04 -8.86
N LYS A 97 9.72 16.63 -9.98
CA LYS A 97 10.78 16.04 -10.82
C LYS A 97 12.06 15.85 -10.01
N ASP A 98 12.44 16.85 -9.23
CA ASP A 98 13.59 16.78 -8.34
C ASP A 98 13.41 15.67 -7.28
N TYR A 99 12.24 15.61 -6.64
CA TYR A 99 11.91 14.54 -5.70
C TYR A 99 11.99 13.15 -6.33
N PHE A 100 11.44 12.99 -7.54
CA PHE A 100 11.45 11.72 -8.25
C PHE A 100 12.88 11.27 -8.58
N GLU A 101 13.76 12.18 -9.01
CA GLU A 101 15.16 11.84 -9.25
C GLU A 101 15.89 11.45 -7.96
N GLU A 102 15.59 12.07 -6.82
CA GLU A 102 16.14 11.68 -5.50
C GLU A 102 15.74 10.23 -5.12
N ILE A 103 14.52 9.79 -5.44
CA ILE A 103 14.01 8.45 -5.09
C ILE A 103 14.10 7.42 -6.23
N ARG A 104 14.61 7.82 -7.40
CA ARG A 104 14.52 7.03 -8.63
C ARG A 104 15.13 5.65 -8.47
N ASP A 105 16.31 5.55 -7.86
CA ASP A 105 17.00 4.27 -7.67
C ASP A 105 16.19 3.32 -6.78
N TYR A 106 15.52 3.84 -5.75
CA TYR A 106 14.60 3.05 -4.92
C TYR A 106 13.40 2.56 -5.75
N ILE A 107 12.72 3.45 -6.47
CA ILE A 107 11.53 3.11 -7.26
C ILE A 107 11.83 2.09 -8.35
N LEU A 108 12.92 2.30 -9.10
CA LEU A 108 13.30 1.40 -10.19
C LEU A 108 13.80 0.04 -9.68
N THR A 109 14.44 0.00 -8.50
CA THR A 109 14.83 -1.27 -7.86
C THR A 109 13.62 -2.01 -7.34
N ALA A 110 12.69 -1.32 -6.67
CA ALA A 110 11.44 -1.90 -6.16
C ALA A 110 10.57 -2.45 -7.29
N ALA A 111 10.58 -1.79 -8.45
CA ALA A 111 9.84 -2.23 -9.64
C ALA A 111 10.60 -3.26 -10.50
N GLY A 112 11.78 -3.73 -10.07
CA GLY A 112 12.55 -4.77 -10.78
C GLY A 112 13.19 -4.33 -12.09
N PHE A 113 13.27 -3.02 -12.37
CA PHE A 113 13.89 -2.50 -13.60
C PHE A 113 15.40 -2.38 -13.50
N ILE A 114 15.93 -2.16 -12.30
CA ILE A 114 17.36 -2.12 -12.01
C ILE A 114 17.63 -2.87 -10.70
N ASN A 115 18.90 -3.20 -10.44
CA ASN A 115 19.33 -3.72 -9.14
C ASN A 115 20.40 -2.79 -8.57
N LYS A 116 20.02 -1.95 -7.60
CA LYS A 116 20.91 -1.03 -6.88
C LYS A 116 21.18 -1.45 -5.43
N GLY A 117 20.85 -2.70 -5.08
CA GLY A 117 21.05 -3.26 -3.75
C GLY A 117 19.74 -3.43 -2.97
N ASP A 118 19.90 -3.58 -1.65
CA ASP A 118 18.81 -3.86 -0.72
C ASP A 118 17.77 -2.72 -0.64
N LEU A 119 16.49 -3.10 -0.71
CA LEU A 119 15.36 -2.16 -0.75
C LEU A 119 15.20 -1.39 0.56
N ASP A 120 15.44 -2.02 1.71
CA ASP A 120 15.32 -1.35 3.01
C ASP A 120 16.41 -0.28 3.18
N THR A 121 17.61 -0.57 2.71
CA THR A 121 18.72 0.37 2.67
C THR A 121 18.41 1.55 1.75
N LEU A 122 17.94 1.28 0.52
CA LEU A 122 17.54 2.33 -0.43
C LEU A 122 16.38 3.16 0.11
N ARG A 123 15.41 2.54 0.78
CA ARG A 123 14.28 3.22 1.42
C ARG A 123 14.76 4.20 2.49
N LYS A 124 15.61 3.75 3.42
CA LYS A 124 16.14 4.57 4.52
C LYS A 124 17.05 5.69 4.01
N LYS A 125 17.83 5.43 2.97
CA LYS A 125 18.83 6.38 2.43
C LYS A 125 18.22 7.41 1.48
N LEU A 126 17.28 7.01 0.63
CA LEU A 126 16.75 7.83 -0.46
C LEU A 126 15.29 8.23 -0.19
N TYR A 127 14.41 7.24 -0.07
CA TYR A 127 12.97 7.49 -0.04
C TYR A 127 12.52 8.28 1.19
N VAL A 128 12.93 7.86 2.39
CA VAL A 128 12.50 8.50 3.65
C VAL A 128 12.98 9.96 3.73
N PRO A 129 14.26 10.29 3.50
CA PRO A 129 14.73 11.67 3.54
C PRO A 129 14.09 12.56 2.47
N ALA A 130 14.03 12.09 1.22
CA ALA A 130 13.43 12.84 0.12
C ALA A 130 11.95 13.13 0.40
N SER A 131 11.22 12.15 0.93
CA SER A 131 9.81 12.29 1.29
C SER A 131 9.61 13.28 2.44
N ALA A 132 10.47 13.22 3.47
CA ALA A 132 10.43 14.14 4.61
C ALA A 132 10.66 15.60 4.18
N LYS A 133 11.44 15.84 3.11
CA LYS A 133 11.62 17.16 2.50
C LYS A 133 10.45 17.57 1.60
N PHE A 134 9.96 16.66 0.76
CA PHE A 134 9.00 16.96 -0.30
C PHE A 134 7.56 17.15 0.20
N PHE A 135 7.06 16.28 1.08
CA PHE A 135 5.65 16.33 1.51
C PHE A 135 5.28 17.60 2.30
N PRO A 136 6.15 18.18 3.16
CA PRO A 136 5.87 19.47 3.78
C PRO A 136 5.67 20.61 2.77
N ILE A 137 6.42 20.60 1.66
CA ILE A 137 6.28 21.59 0.58
C ILE A 137 4.87 21.49 -0.03
N LEU A 138 4.43 20.28 -0.38
CA LEU A 138 3.07 20.05 -0.89
C LEU A 138 1.99 20.48 0.10
N LYS A 139 2.19 20.18 1.40
CA LYS A 139 1.26 20.57 2.45
C LYS A 139 1.09 22.09 2.54
N ASN A 140 2.18 22.85 2.35
CA ASN A 140 2.13 24.31 2.31
C ASN A 140 1.32 24.80 1.11
N TYR A 141 1.55 24.26 -0.09
CA TYR A 141 0.77 24.59 -1.28
C TYR A 141 -0.73 24.32 -1.08
N ILE A 142 -1.11 23.16 -0.52
CA ILE A 142 -2.51 22.82 -0.24
C ILE A 142 -3.13 23.80 0.77
N LYS A 143 -2.38 24.12 1.84
CA LYS A 143 -2.83 25.06 2.87
C LYS A 143 -3.03 26.47 2.30
N GLU A 144 -2.10 26.95 1.48
CA GLU A 144 -2.18 28.28 0.84
C GLU A 144 -3.31 28.38 -0.18
N ALA A 145 -3.57 27.28 -0.90
CA ALA A 145 -4.68 27.21 -1.85
C ALA A 145 -6.05 27.25 -1.15
N GLY A 146 -6.18 26.61 0.01
CA GLY A 146 -7.39 26.70 0.86
C GLY A 146 -8.64 26.02 0.28
N ASN A 147 -8.50 25.27 -0.81
CA ASN A 147 -9.59 24.61 -1.54
C ASN A 147 -9.39 23.08 -1.65
N GLY A 148 -8.39 22.51 -0.98
CA GLY A 148 -8.05 21.09 -1.04
C GLY A 148 -7.21 20.67 -2.27
N TYR A 149 -6.85 21.62 -3.13
CA TYR A 149 -5.95 21.41 -4.27
C TYR A 149 -4.59 22.04 -4.00
N LEU A 150 -3.60 21.72 -4.84
CA LEU A 150 -2.27 22.34 -4.76
C LEU A 150 -2.25 23.80 -5.22
N THR A 151 -3.30 24.26 -5.90
CA THR A 151 -3.43 25.64 -6.39
C THR A 151 -4.87 26.15 -6.21
N LYS A 152 -5.05 27.47 -6.11
CA LYS A 152 -6.37 28.14 -5.96
C LYS A 152 -7.29 27.99 -7.18
N ALA A 153 -6.79 27.45 -8.28
CA ALA A 153 -7.50 27.22 -9.52
C ALA A 153 -8.55 26.08 -9.38
N ILE A 154 -9.71 26.38 -8.79
CA ILE A 154 -10.76 25.40 -8.39
C ILE A 154 -11.37 24.60 -9.58
N MET A 155 -11.24 25.06 -10.83
CA MET A 155 -11.74 24.33 -12.02
C MET A 155 -10.66 24.00 -13.06
N SER A 156 -9.44 24.49 -12.88
CA SER A 156 -8.34 24.41 -13.84
C SER A 156 -7.13 23.65 -13.29
N SER A 157 -7.36 22.81 -12.27
CA SER A 157 -6.40 21.82 -11.83
C SER A 157 -7.14 20.61 -11.22
N ILE A 158 -7.63 19.71 -12.09
CA ILE A 158 -7.18 18.33 -11.90
C ILE A 158 -5.67 18.46 -11.95
N SER A 159 -5.04 18.70 -10.81
CA SER A 159 -3.60 18.79 -10.85
C SER A 159 -3.19 17.45 -11.45
N LEU A 160 -2.43 17.52 -12.54
CA LEU A 160 -1.67 16.42 -13.13
C LEU A 160 -1.04 15.54 -12.04
N PHE A 161 -0.84 16.17 -10.89
CA PHE A 161 -0.39 15.73 -9.60
C PHE A 161 -1.40 15.00 -8.69
N ASN A 162 -2.71 15.27 -8.70
CA ASN A 162 -3.68 14.59 -7.84
C ASN A 162 -3.94 13.17 -8.34
N LEU A 163 -4.06 12.92 -9.64
CA LEU A 163 -4.10 11.54 -10.13
C LEU A 163 -2.74 10.84 -9.96
N PHE A 164 -1.62 11.56 -10.08
CA PHE A 164 -0.30 10.97 -9.95
C PHE A 164 0.10 10.68 -8.49
N ILE A 165 -0.24 11.56 -7.55
CA ILE A 165 -0.13 11.33 -6.09
C ILE A 165 -1.13 10.28 -5.65
N PHE A 166 -2.39 10.32 -6.08
CA PHE A 166 -3.36 9.27 -5.73
C PHE A 166 -2.88 7.90 -6.24
N TYR A 167 -2.22 7.86 -7.41
CA TYR A 167 -1.59 6.65 -7.93
C TYR A 167 -0.32 6.26 -7.17
N LEU A 168 0.55 7.20 -6.77
CA LEU A 168 1.81 6.93 -6.06
C LEU A 168 1.58 6.61 -4.57
N THR A 169 0.57 7.19 -3.93
CA THR A 169 0.09 6.83 -2.58
C THR A 169 -0.68 5.51 -2.61
N LEU A 170 -1.49 5.22 -3.65
CA LEU A 170 -2.00 3.86 -3.84
C LEU A 170 -0.85 2.88 -4.07
N PHE A 171 0.17 3.19 -4.88
CA PHE A 171 1.23 2.22 -5.15
C PHE A 171 2.19 2.04 -3.96
N THR A 172 2.38 3.05 -3.10
CA THR A 172 3.18 2.91 -1.87
C THR A 172 2.38 2.42 -0.66
N HIS A 173 1.04 2.50 -0.65
CA HIS A 173 0.19 1.90 0.39
C HIS A 173 -0.43 0.55 -0.01
N LEU A 174 -0.53 0.23 -1.30
CA LEU A 174 -0.86 -1.13 -1.79
C LEU A 174 0.35 -2.05 -1.94
N LEU A 175 1.59 -1.57 -1.79
CA LEU A 175 2.79 -2.40 -1.90
C LEU A 175 3.60 -2.57 -0.61
N SER A 176 3.02 -2.29 0.55
CA SER A 176 3.46 -2.98 1.76
C SER A 176 2.27 -3.39 2.61
N CYS A 177 1.52 -4.36 2.09
CA CYS A 177 1.12 -5.43 3.00
C CYS A 177 2.44 -6.12 3.39
N GLN A 178 3.14 -5.60 4.40
CA GLN A 178 4.36 -6.23 4.87
C GLN A 178 3.94 -7.60 5.40
N ASP A 179 4.49 -8.64 4.80
CA ASP A 179 4.17 -10.02 5.15
C ASP A 179 5.04 -10.44 6.33
N TYR A 180 4.39 -10.86 7.41
CA TYR A 180 5.01 -11.36 8.63
C TYR A 180 4.63 -12.83 8.78
N ARG A 181 5.46 -13.72 8.26
CA ARG A 181 5.23 -15.16 8.40
C ARG A 181 5.58 -15.54 9.83
N VAL A 182 4.67 -16.22 10.53
CA VAL A 182 4.90 -16.57 11.94
C VAL A 182 6.13 -17.48 12.13
N LEU A 183 6.51 -18.24 11.10
CA LEU A 183 7.74 -19.05 11.06
C LEU A 183 9.01 -18.20 11.18
N ASP A 184 9.03 -17.00 10.59
CA ASP A 184 10.18 -16.09 10.64
C ASP A 184 10.40 -15.51 12.05
N PHE A 185 9.37 -15.60 12.91
CA PHE A 185 9.41 -15.20 14.32
C PHE A 185 9.65 -16.38 15.27
N GLY A 186 10.00 -17.56 14.73
CA GLY A 186 10.37 -18.74 15.51
C GLY A 186 9.21 -19.70 15.83
N ALA A 187 8.06 -19.56 15.16
CA ALA A 187 7.02 -20.58 15.25
C ALA A 187 7.51 -21.90 14.65
N LYS A 188 7.18 -23.02 15.28
CA LYS A 188 7.51 -24.36 14.80
C LYS A 188 6.43 -24.91 13.87
N GLY A 189 5.16 -24.61 14.13
CA GLY A 189 4.04 -25.05 13.27
C GLY A 189 3.86 -26.57 13.19
N ASP A 190 4.26 -27.30 14.25
CA ASP A 190 4.23 -28.77 14.34
C ASP A 190 2.92 -29.33 14.95
N GLY A 191 1.99 -28.45 15.32
CA GLY A 191 0.72 -28.78 15.97
C GLY A 191 0.84 -29.21 17.43
N LYS A 192 2.02 -29.05 18.05
CA LYS A 192 2.31 -29.54 19.41
C LYS A 192 3.01 -28.49 20.27
N SER A 193 3.99 -27.80 19.69
CA SER A 193 4.77 -26.77 20.35
C SER A 193 3.96 -25.49 20.50
N ASP A 194 4.13 -24.80 21.64
CA ASP A 194 3.51 -23.49 21.86
C ASP A 194 4.18 -22.41 21.00
N ASP A 195 3.46 -21.94 19.99
CA ASP A 195 3.89 -20.90 19.05
C ASP A 195 3.40 -19.50 19.46
N THR A 196 2.79 -19.35 20.65
CA THR A 196 2.17 -18.09 21.11
C THR A 196 3.11 -16.89 21.05
N LEU A 197 4.36 -17.05 21.49
CA LEU A 197 5.32 -15.94 21.49
C LEU A 197 5.69 -15.50 20.07
N ALA A 198 5.87 -16.45 19.15
CA ALA A 198 6.19 -16.15 17.76
C ALA A 198 5.02 -15.45 17.03
N VAL A 199 3.79 -15.94 17.23
CA VAL A 199 2.59 -15.32 16.65
C VAL A 199 2.38 -13.90 17.21
N ARG A 200 2.56 -13.70 18.52
CA ARG A 200 2.48 -12.37 19.14
C ARG A 200 3.57 -11.44 18.64
N ALA A 201 4.80 -11.94 18.42
CA ALA A 201 5.89 -11.14 17.87
C ALA A 201 5.59 -10.69 16.42
N ALA A 202 5.02 -11.56 15.59
CA ALA A 202 4.58 -11.23 14.23
C ALA A 202 3.48 -10.13 14.24
N LEU A 203 2.48 -10.27 15.13
CA LEU A 203 1.44 -9.26 15.32
C LEU A 203 1.99 -7.93 15.83
N ALA A 204 2.95 -7.97 16.76
CA ALA A 204 3.62 -6.78 17.26
C ALA A 204 4.40 -6.06 16.15
N ALA A 205 5.12 -6.80 15.31
CA ALA A 205 5.86 -6.26 14.18
C ALA A 205 4.94 -5.59 13.14
N ALA A 206 3.79 -6.22 12.85
CA ALA A 206 2.73 -5.63 12.02
C ALA A 206 2.18 -4.36 12.64
N THR A 207 1.90 -4.37 13.95
CA THR A 207 1.39 -3.21 14.68
C THR A 207 2.39 -2.05 14.66
N SER A 208 3.68 -2.31 14.90
CA SER A 208 4.75 -1.29 14.84
C SER A 208 4.91 -0.68 13.45
N SER A 209 4.43 -1.35 12.41
CA SER A 209 4.47 -0.89 11.02
C SER A 209 3.15 -0.27 10.55
N ASN A 210 2.23 0.05 11.48
CA ASN A 210 0.90 0.59 11.22
C ASN A 210 -0.02 -0.33 10.39
N GLY A 211 0.22 -1.65 10.46
CA GLY A 211 -0.53 -2.67 9.75
C GLY A 211 0.37 -3.67 9.04
N GLY A 212 -0.24 -4.70 8.47
CA GLY A 212 0.47 -5.76 7.75
C GLY A 212 -0.30 -7.06 7.70
N ARG A 213 0.28 -8.05 7.00
CA ARG A 213 -0.31 -9.38 6.87
C ARG A 213 0.49 -10.38 7.68
N VAL A 214 -0.14 -10.97 8.69
CA VAL A 214 0.43 -12.08 9.45
C VAL A 214 0.02 -13.38 8.77
N ILE A 215 1.01 -14.16 8.32
CA ILE A 215 0.79 -15.36 7.50
C ILE A 215 1.01 -16.61 8.32
N PHE A 216 0.02 -17.51 8.28
CA PHE A 216 0.10 -18.88 8.77
C PHE A 216 0.15 -19.82 7.55
N ASP A 217 1.34 -20.30 7.20
CA ASP A 217 1.58 -21.07 5.98
C ASP A 217 0.81 -22.39 5.93
N SER A 218 0.42 -22.80 4.72
CA SER A 218 -0.23 -24.08 4.46
C SER A 218 0.68 -25.26 4.82
N GLY A 219 0.11 -26.34 5.35
CA GLY A 219 0.87 -27.54 5.75
C GLY A 219 1.44 -27.49 7.17
N TYR A 220 1.25 -26.38 7.88
CA TYR A 220 1.62 -26.21 9.28
C TYR A 220 0.40 -26.09 10.19
N SER A 221 0.58 -26.49 11.45
CA SER A 221 -0.41 -26.35 12.52
C SER A 221 0.22 -25.58 13.67
N PHE A 222 -0.32 -24.41 13.99
CA PHE A 222 0.25 -23.51 14.98
C PHE A 222 -0.57 -23.54 16.26
N VAL A 223 0.00 -24.01 17.37
CA VAL A 223 -0.67 -23.96 18.68
C VAL A 223 -0.46 -22.58 19.27
N THR A 224 -1.54 -21.85 19.55
CA THR A 224 -1.42 -20.47 20.03
C THR A 224 -2.50 -20.12 21.03
N GLY A 225 -2.14 -19.29 22.01
CA GLY A 225 -3.05 -18.67 22.96
C GLY A 225 -3.74 -17.43 22.41
N ALA A 226 -4.26 -16.60 23.30
CA ALA A 226 -5.05 -15.44 22.90
C ALA A 226 -4.25 -14.43 22.07
N LEU A 227 -4.84 -13.99 20.96
CA LEU A 227 -4.31 -13.05 19.98
C LEU A 227 -5.08 -11.73 20.06
N ASN A 228 -4.35 -10.61 20.09
CA ASN A 228 -4.91 -9.26 20.07
C ASN A 228 -4.68 -8.61 18.71
N MET A 229 -5.78 -8.32 18.03
CA MET A 229 -5.80 -7.64 16.74
C MET A 229 -5.80 -6.13 16.92
N THR A 230 -5.00 -5.44 16.09
CA THR A 230 -4.85 -3.99 16.06
C THR A 230 -5.27 -3.43 14.69
N ASN A 231 -5.18 -2.11 14.50
CA ASN A 231 -5.59 -1.47 13.25
C ASN A 231 -4.80 -2.00 12.04
N ASN A 232 -5.48 -2.14 10.89
CA ASN A 232 -4.87 -2.46 9.59
C ASN A 232 -4.14 -3.83 9.54
N VAL A 233 -4.55 -4.81 10.36
CA VAL A 233 -3.96 -6.15 10.37
C VAL A 233 -4.80 -7.13 9.55
N ILE A 234 -4.12 -7.90 8.69
CA ILE A 234 -4.68 -9.03 7.95
C ILE A 234 -4.12 -10.33 8.53
N LEU A 235 -4.97 -11.23 9.00
CA LEU A 235 -4.57 -12.62 9.25
C LEU A 235 -4.80 -13.44 7.99
N ASP A 236 -3.73 -13.91 7.35
CA ASP A 236 -3.77 -14.80 6.20
C ASP A 236 -3.49 -16.22 6.67
N ILE A 237 -4.56 -16.94 6.99
CA ILE A 237 -4.55 -18.27 7.57
C ILE A 237 -4.69 -19.28 6.45
N ARG A 238 -3.59 -19.89 6.03
CA ARG A 238 -3.55 -20.92 4.97
C ARG A 238 -3.35 -22.32 5.55
N GLY A 239 -2.73 -22.41 6.73
CA GLY A 239 -2.59 -23.63 7.54
C GLY A 239 -3.68 -23.79 8.57
N THR A 240 -3.32 -24.35 9.74
CA THR A 240 -4.24 -24.52 10.87
C THR A 240 -3.75 -23.72 12.08
N ILE A 241 -4.65 -22.96 12.70
CA ILE A 241 -4.45 -22.42 14.06
C ILE A 241 -5.17 -23.34 15.04
N LEU A 242 -4.46 -23.85 16.03
CA LEU A 242 -4.99 -24.65 17.13
C LEU A 242 -5.00 -23.77 18.39
N ALA A 243 -6.16 -23.61 19.02
CA ALA A 243 -6.27 -22.93 20.31
C ALA A 243 -5.53 -23.70 21.39
N SER A 244 -4.51 -23.11 22.03
CA SER A 244 -3.79 -23.74 23.15
C SER A 244 -4.76 -24.24 24.21
N LEU A 245 -4.52 -25.44 24.77
CA LEU A 245 -5.30 -25.98 25.90
C LEU A 245 -4.81 -25.45 27.26
N ASN A 246 -3.74 -24.66 27.28
CA ASN A 246 -3.26 -24.07 28.52
C ASN A 246 -4.08 -22.80 28.85
N ALA A 247 -4.81 -22.85 29.96
CA ALA A 247 -5.64 -21.75 30.44
C ALA A 247 -4.87 -20.44 30.66
N SER A 248 -3.58 -20.53 31.01
CA SER A 248 -2.74 -19.37 31.30
C SER A 248 -2.42 -18.54 30.05
N ASP A 249 -2.57 -19.12 28.85
CA ASP A 249 -2.27 -18.42 27.60
C ASP A 249 -3.39 -17.42 27.21
N TYR A 250 -4.51 -17.47 27.95
CA TYR A 250 -5.68 -16.62 27.78
C TYR A 250 -5.81 -15.70 28.99
N PRO A 251 -5.53 -14.39 28.83
CA PRO A 251 -5.68 -13.43 29.91
C PRO A 251 -7.15 -13.27 30.28
N ILE A 252 -7.39 -12.82 31.51
CA ILE A 252 -8.74 -12.45 31.95
C ILE A 252 -9.02 -11.04 31.44
N VAL A 253 -10.12 -10.88 30.73
CA VAL A 253 -10.58 -9.61 30.17
C VAL A 253 -12.00 -9.33 30.64
N LEU A 254 -12.32 -8.05 30.79
CA LEU A 254 -13.68 -7.60 31.02
C LEU A 254 -14.37 -7.45 29.66
N VAL A 255 -15.47 -8.17 29.44
CA VAL A 255 -16.27 -8.07 28.20
C VAL A 255 -17.69 -7.57 28.48
N GLY A 256 -18.23 -6.79 27.54
CA GLY A 256 -19.64 -6.38 27.39
C GLY A 256 -19.85 -5.71 26.03
N PRO A 257 -21.02 -5.80 25.34
CA PRO A 257 -22.38 -6.02 25.88
C PRO A 257 -23.19 -7.18 25.22
N TRP A 258 -24.25 -7.64 25.92
CA TRP A 258 -25.58 -8.12 25.43
C TRP A 258 -26.31 -9.03 26.44
N MET A 259 -25.67 -9.55 27.50
CA MET A 259 -26.44 -10.18 28.60
C MET A 259 -25.74 -10.30 29.96
N TYR A 260 -24.40 -10.22 30.07
CA TYR A 260 -23.68 -10.26 31.34
C TYR A 260 -22.37 -9.45 31.27
N TYR A 261 -22.14 -8.57 32.25
CA TYR A 261 -20.82 -8.00 32.52
C TYR A 261 -20.04 -8.99 33.39
N GLY A 262 -18.86 -9.43 32.94
CA GLY A 262 -18.08 -10.40 33.70
C GLY A 262 -16.63 -10.46 33.26
N LEU A 263 -15.78 -10.90 34.19
CA LEU A 263 -14.41 -11.31 33.92
C LEU A 263 -14.43 -12.67 33.22
N VAL A 264 -13.95 -12.72 31.99
CA VAL A 264 -13.87 -13.95 31.21
C VAL A 264 -12.45 -14.17 30.70
N LYS A 265 -12.11 -15.41 30.37
CA LYS A 265 -10.91 -15.68 29.57
C LYS A 265 -11.09 -15.10 28.17
N GLN A 266 -10.08 -14.38 27.69
CA GLN A 266 -10.12 -13.76 26.37
C GLN A 266 -10.39 -14.81 25.29
N PRO A 267 -11.20 -14.51 24.26
CA PRO A 267 -11.31 -15.35 23.07
C PRO A 267 -9.95 -15.51 22.36
N LEU A 268 -9.80 -16.60 21.59
CA LEU A 268 -8.59 -16.89 20.81
C LEU A 268 -8.18 -15.71 19.92
N ILE A 269 -9.15 -15.08 19.25
CA ILE A 269 -8.94 -13.88 18.45
C ILE A 269 -9.83 -12.78 19.03
N ALA A 270 -9.23 -11.72 19.55
CA ALA A 270 -9.94 -10.58 20.10
C ALA A 270 -9.39 -9.27 19.52
N SER A 271 -10.24 -8.24 19.52
CA SER A 271 -9.87 -6.89 19.13
C SER A 271 -10.56 -5.90 20.04
N TYR A 272 -9.86 -4.83 20.43
CA TYR A 272 -10.45 -3.74 21.21
C TYR A 272 -10.19 -2.41 20.51
N ASN A 273 -11.27 -1.70 20.18
CA ASN A 273 -11.22 -0.39 19.51
C ASN A 273 -10.30 -0.36 18.27
N ALA A 274 -10.39 -1.38 17.43
CA ALA A 274 -9.59 -1.54 16.23
C ALA A 274 -10.46 -1.46 14.97
N THR A 275 -9.88 -0.97 13.87
CA THR A 275 -10.51 -0.80 12.57
C THR A 275 -9.70 -1.47 11.47
N ASN A 276 -10.36 -1.84 10.37
CA ASN A 276 -9.71 -2.44 9.20
C ASN A 276 -8.96 -3.76 9.52
N ILE A 277 -9.63 -4.69 10.20
CA ILE A 277 -9.14 -6.05 10.46
C ILE A 277 -9.71 -6.99 9.41
N THR A 278 -8.88 -7.84 8.82
CA THR A 278 -9.30 -8.87 7.86
C THR A 278 -8.78 -10.24 8.27
N ILE A 279 -9.60 -11.29 8.11
CA ILE A 279 -9.18 -12.69 8.21
C ILE A 279 -9.42 -13.34 6.84
N THR A 280 -8.40 -13.98 6.28
CA THR A 280 -8.40 -14.59 4.94
C THR A 280 -7.54 -15.86 4.92
N GLY A 281 -7.31 -16.45 3.74
CA GLY A 281 -6.33 -17.53 3.52
C GLY A 281 -6.93 -18.93 3.35
N GLY A 282 -8.21 -19.13 3.70
CA GLY A 282 -8.95 -20.37 3.45
C GLY A 282 -8.55 -21.60 4.29
N GLY A 283 -7.63 -21.43 5.25
CA GLY A 283 -7.21 -22.43 6.21
C GLY A 283 -8.19 -22.59 7.38
N THR A 284 -7.73 -23.23 8.46
CA THR A 284 -8.58 -23.65 9.59
C THR A 284 -8.24 -22.91 10.87
N ILE A 285 -9.27 -22.46 11.60
CA ILE A 285 -9.17 -22.05 13.00
C ILE A 285 -9.90 -23.09 13.83
N ASP A 286 -9.16 -23.90 14.58
CA ASP A 286 -9.71 -24.90 15.49
C ASP A 286 -9.62 -24.40 16.94
N GLY A 287 -10.78 -24.04 17.49
CA GLY A 287 -10.90 -23.56 18.88
C GLY A 287 -10.70 -24.64 19.95
N GLN A 288 -10.52 -25.92 19.57
CA GLN A 288 -10.43 -27.07 20.47
C GLN A 288 -11.55 -27.10 21.54
N GLY A 289 -12.76 -26.74 21.11
CA GLY A 289 -13.92 -26.46 21.96
C GLY A 289 -14.28 -27.50 23.03
N PRO A 290 -14.22 -28.82 22.78
CA PRO A 290 -14.57 -29.83 23.79
C PRO A 290 -13.82 -29.68 25.12
N TYR A 291 -12.55 -29.27 25.08
CA TYR A 291 -11.76 -29.02 26.28
C TYR A 291 -12.29 -27.80 27.06
N TRP A 292 -12.71 -26.75 26.36
CA TRP A 292 -13.29 -25.54 26.95
C TRP A 292 -14.73 -25.73 27.44
N TYR A 293 -15.49 -26.65 26.84
CA TYR A 293 -16.86 -26.98 27.27
C TYR A 293 -16.92 -27.81 28.56
N ALA A 294 -15.81 -28.39 29.01
CA ALA A 294 -15.73 -29.04 30.32
C ALA A 294 -16.20 -28.09 31.45
N CYS A 295 -16.01 -26.78 31.26
CA CYS A 295 -16.48 -25.73 32.17
C CYS A 295 -17.99 -25.69 32.38
N ARG A 296 -18.79 -26.16 31.42
CA ARG A 296 -20.27 -26.14 31.54
C ARG A 296 -20.76 -27.03 32.68
N ASN A 297 -20.04 -28.12 32.95
CA ASN A 297 -20.44 -29.13 33.91
C ASN A 297 -19.59 -29.08 35.21
N ASN A 298 -18.39 -28.49 35.17
CA ASN A 298 -17.51 -28.35 36.33
C ASN A 298 -16.68 -27.05 36.26
N ALA A 299 -17.12 -26.01 36.96
CA ALA A 299 -16.47 -24.70 36.97
C ALA A 299 -15.08 -24.66 37.62
N THR A 300 -14.68 -25.72 38.34
CA THR A 300 -13.35 -25.84 38.97
C THR A 300 -12.38 -26.70 38.17
N ALA A 301 -12.79 -27.26 37.02
CA ALA A 301 -11.91 -28.03 36.14
C ALA A 301 -11.08 -27.11 35.24
N PRO A 302 -9.81 -27.43 34.91
CA PRO A 302 -9.10 -26.75 33.83
C PRO A 302 -9.90 -26.81 32.53
N PRO A 303 -9.93 -25.74 31.71
CA PRO A 303 -9.14 -24.51 31.81
C PRO A 303 -9.79 -23.37 32.63
N CYS A 304 -10.90 -23.63 33.30
CA CYS A 304 -11.68 -22.61 33.99
C CYS A 304 -11.02 -22.28 35.33
N TYR A 305 -10.45 -21.07 35.48
CA TYR A 305 -10.57 -20.20 36.68
C TYR A 305 -10.02 -18.80 36.30
N PRO A 306 -10.69 -17.69 36.69
CA PRO A 306 -11.32 -17.53 37.99
C PRO A 306 -12.76 -17.03 37.94
N TYR A 307 -13.71 -17.90 38.29
CA TYR A 307 -14.79 -17.48 39.17
C TYR A 307 -14.39 -17.93 40.57
N GLY A 308 -13.55 -17.12 41.22
CA GLY A 308 -13.39 -17.18 42.67
C GLY A 308 -14.77 -17.18 43.33
N LYS A 309 -14.91 -17.97 44.39
CA LYS A 309 -16.01 -17.80 45.34
C LYS A 309 -16.19 -16.33 45.72
#